data_AF-A0A4Z2ENW2-F1
#
_entry.id   AF-A0A4Z2ENW2-F1
#
_cell.length_a   1.000
_cell.length_b   1.000
_cell.length_c   1.000
_cell.angle_alpha   90.00
_cell.angle_beta   90.00
_cell.angle_gamma   90.00
#
_symmetry.space_group_name_H-M   'P 1'
#
loop_
_entity.id
_entity.type
_entity.pdbx_description
1 polymer ?
#
loop_
_entity_poly.entity_id
_entity_poly.type
_entity_poly.pdbx_seq_one_letter_code
_entity_poly.pdbx_strand_id
1 'polypeptide(L)'
;MDAREYVQVKLVMGRKMGRKIRTTLPTLEKNLLPKWPSRTAVKERDGREKAKQAHYFNRRHGARPLPALQPGDVVSSKLDYEKSWSLPAVISSESTTPRSFVIRTQHGAELRRNRRHLQPGPVSQQHTGMSQGQTHTLTEPPC
;
A
#
# COMPACT_ATOMS: atom_id res chain seq x y z
N MET A 1 8.47 -0.85 -26.70
CA MET A 1 9.82 -0.63 -26.16
C MET A 1 10.80 -1.10 -27.22
N ASP A 2 11.59 -0.19 -27.77
CA ASP A 2 12.64 -0.53 -28.73
C ASP A 2 13.79 -1.26 -28.00
N ALA A 3 14.43 -2.22 -28.68
CA ALA A 3 15.49 -3.04 -28.11
C ALA A 3 16.69 -2.19 -27.63
N ARG A 4 16.94 -1.05 -28.30
CA ARG A 4 18.00 -0.10 -27.94
C ARG A 4 17.70 0.64 -26.64
N GLU A 5 16.44 1.03 -26.44
CA GLU A 5 15.97 1.67 -25.21
C GLU A 5 16.00 0.68 -24.03
N TYR A 6 15.64 -0.58 -24.28
CA TYR A 6 15.68 -1.65 -23.27
C TYR A 6 17.11 -1.95 -22.80
N VAL A 7 18.09 -1.99 -23.70
CA VAL A 7 19.52 -2.19 -23.37
C VAL A 7 20.08 -0.98 -22.60
N GLN A 8 19.74 0.24 -23.03
CA GLN A 8 20.12 1.48 -22.34
C GLN A 8 19.58 1.51 -20.91
N VAL A 9 18.31 1.11 -20.70
CA VAL A 9 17.67 1.05 -19.39
C VAL A 9 18.25 -0.08 -18.52
N LYS A 10 18.51 -1.27 -19.08
CA LYS A 10 19.10 -2.41 -18.33
C LYS A 10 20.54 -2.14 -17.87
N LEU A 11 21.34 -1.44 -18.69
CA LEU A 11 22.71 -1.07 -18.33
C LEU A 11 22.76 -0.02 -17.19
N VAL A 12 21.75 0.86 -17.12
CA VAL A 12 21.59 1.88 -16.06
C VAL A 12 21.02 1.28 -14.77
N MET A 13 20.20 0.23 -14.84
CA MET A 13 19.52 -0.36 -13.68
C MET A 13 20.32 -1.47 -12.96
N GLY A 14 21.34 -2.05 -13.61
CA GLY A 14 22.23 -3.08 -13.03
C GLY A 14 23.43 -2.54 -12.24
N ARG A 15 23.54 -1.22 -12.03
CA ARG A 15 24.65 -0.58 -11.32
C ARG A 15 24.10 0.33 -10.23
N LYS A 16 24.76 0.38 -9.07
CA LYS A 16 24.44 1.31 -7.97
C LYS A 16 24.21 2.71 -8.54
N MET A 17 22.94 3.13 -8.59
CA MET A 17 22.51 4.53 -8.58
C MET A 17 23.31 5.44 -9.55
N GLY A 18 23.27 5.18 -10.86
CA GLY A 18 23.77 6.14 -11.88
C GLY A 18 25.30 6.34 -11.95
N ARG A 19 26.10 5.46 -11.35
CA ARG A 19 27.57 5.52 -11.42
C ARG A 19 28.11 4.91 -12.72
N LYS A 20 29.17 5.49 -13.29
CA LYS A 20 29.70 5.06 -14.59
C LYS A 20 30.25 3.63 -14.63
N ILE A 21 31.50 3.26 -14.37
CA ILE A 21 32.18 2.35 -15.32
C ILE A 21 33.56 2.91 -15.53
N ARG A 22 34.47 2.75 -14.56
CA ARG A 22 35.88 3.10 -14.80
C ARG A 22 36.43 2.08 -15.80
N THR A 23 36.54 2.48 -17.06
CA THR A 23 37.09 1.66 -18.14
C THR A 23 38.33 2.35 -18.70
N THR A 24 39.37 1.59 -19.01
CA THR A 24 40.58 2.05 -19.71
C THR A 24 40.37 2.17 -21.22
N LEU A 25 39.27 1.64 -21.74
CA LEU A 25 38.93 1.75 -23.16
C LEU A 25 38.52 3.18 -23.53
N PRO A 26 39.04 3.72 -24.65
CA PRO A 26 38.63 5.04 -25.13
C PRO A 26 37.12 5.02 -25.41
N THR A 27 36.42 6.02 -24.88
CA THR A 27 34.98 6.17 -25.05
C THR A 27 34.70 7.57 -25.55
N LEU A 28 33.75 7.70 -26.48
CA LEU A 28 33.25 9.00 -26.96
C LEU A 28 32.87 9.93 -25.79
N GLU A 29 33.23 11.21 -25.90
CA GLU A 29 33.07 12.22 -24.84
C GLU A 29 31.62 12.35 -24.35
N LYS A 30 30.65 12.22 -25.26
CA LYS A 30 29.21 12.22 -24.96
C LYS A 30 28.75 11.16 -23.94
N ASN A 31 29.55 10.12 -23.73
CA ASN A 31 29.28 9.06 -22.75
C ASN A 31 30.04 9.28 -21.43
N LEU A 32 30.93 10.27 -21.33
CA LEU A 32 31.61 10.66 -20.07
C LEU A 32 30.65 11.35 -19.10
N LEU A 33 29.58 11.99 -19.61
CA LEU A 33 28.58 12.66 -18.79
C LEU A 33 27.52 11.68 -18.27
N PRO A 34 27.29 11.60 -16.94
CA PRO A 34 26.24 10.78 -16.37
C PRO A 34 24.86 11.35 -16.78
N LYS A 35 23.99 10.49 -17.30
CA LYS A 35 22.62 10.85 -17.69
C LYS A 35 21.64 10.18 -16.74
N TRP A 36 20.99 10.98 -15.91
CA TRP A 36 19.88 10.52 -15.09
C TRP A 36 18.59 10.53 -15.91
N PRO A 37 17.75 9.48 -15.81
CA PRO A 37 16.41 9.56 -16.38
C PRO A 37 15.61 10.66 -15.68
N SER A 38 14.68 11.28 -16.40
CA SER A 38 13.79 12.28 -15.80
C SER A 38 13.06 11.71 -14.59
N ARG A 39 13.10 12.43 -13.47
CA ARG A 39 12.46 12.01 -12.22
C ARG A 39 10.95 11.84 -12.38
N THR A 40 10.32 12.64 -13.24
CA THR A 40 8.88 12.52 -13.53
C THR A 40 8.59 11.23 -14.29
N ALA A 41 9.35 10.95 -15.35
CA ALA A 41 9.21 9.72 -16.14
C ALA A 41 9.44 8.45 -15.29
N VAL A 42 10.42 8.49 -14.38
CA VAL A 42 10.66 7.39 -13.44
C VAL A 42 9.48 7.22 -12.48
N LYS A 43 8.96 8.31 -11.90
CA LYS A 43 7.81 8.27 -10.98
C LYS A 43 6.56 7.73 -11.66
N GLU A 44 6.27 8.16 -12.88
CA GLU A 44 5.13 7.67 -13.66
C GLU A 44 5.27 6.18 -13.98
N ARG A 45 6.44 5.75 -14.46
CA ARG A 45 6.70 4.35 -14.76
C ARG A 45 6.58 3.49 -13.50
N ASP A 46 7.19 3.91 -12.40
CA ASP A 46 7.11 3.22 -11.11
C ASP A 46 5.66 3.12 -10.62
N GLY A 47 4.87 4.20 -10.76
CA GLY A 47 3.43 4.18 -10.47
C GLY A 47 2.66 3.15 -11.30
N ARG A 48 2.92 3.08 -12.61
CA ARG A 48 2.29 2.08 -13.51
C ARG A 48 2.67 0.64 -13.13
N GLU A 49 3.95 0.39 -12.86
CA GLU A 49 4.40 -0.96 -12.48
C GLU A 49 3.85 -1.38 -11.11
N LYS A 50 3.79 -0.47 -10.14
CA LYS A 50 3.17 -0.72 -8.83
C LYS A 50 1.68 -1.04 -8.95
N ALA A 51 0.94 -0.29 -9.76
CA ALA A 51 -0.47 -0.56 -10.01
C ALA A 51 -0.70 -1.94 -10.66
N LYS A 52 0.14 -2.28 -11.65
CA LYS A 52 0.12 -3.59 -12.31
C LYS A 52 0.44 -4.72 -11.34
N GLN A 53 1.47 -4.56 -10.51
CA GLN A 53 1.85 -5.53 -9.48
C GLN A 53 0.73 -5.73 -8.46
N ALA A 54 0.14 -4.63 -7.97
CA ALA A 54 -0.99 -4.67 -7.04
C ALA A 54 -2.19 -5.40 -7.63
N HIS A 55 -2.54 -5.12 -8.90
CA HIS A 55 -3.66 -5.80 -9.58
C HIS A 55 -3.47 -7.33 -9.62
N TYR A 56 -2.31 -7.81 -10.11
CA TYR A 56 -2.08 -9.26 -10.21
C TYR A 56 -1.95 -9.93 -8.84
N PHE A 57 -1.32 -9.26 -7.87
CA PHE A 57 -1.22 -9.76 -6.51
C PHE A 57 -2.60 -9.88 -5.86
N ASN A 58 -3.41 -8.82 -5.91
CA ASN A 58 -4.75 -8.79 -5.33
C ASN A 58 -5.65 -9.84 -5.98
N ARG A 59 -5.56 -10.00 -7.31
CA ARG A 59 -6.32 -11.02 -8.05
C ARG A 59 -5.90 -12.44 -7.66
N ARG A 60 -4.59 -12.72 -7.59
CA ARG A 60 -4.07 -14.06 -7.28
C ARG A 60 -4.35 -14.47 -5.84
N HIS A 61 -4.22 -13.54 -4.90
CA HIS A 61 -4.31 -13.81 -3.45
C HIS A 61 -5.68 -13.47 -2.85
N GLY A 62 -6.63 -13.00 -3.67
CA GLY A 62 -7.93 -12.52 -3.17
C GLY A 62 -7.80 -11.39 -2.16
N ALA A 63 -6.72 -10.59 -2.23
CA ALA A 63 -6.46 -9.54 -1.25
C ALA A 63 -7.51 -8.44 -1.43
N ARG A 64 -8.31 -8.24 -0.38
CA ARG A 64 -9.39 -7.25 -0.33
C ARG A 64 -9.21 -6.38 0.91
N PRO A 65 -9.61 -5.11 0.86
CA PRO A 65 -9.66 -4.29 2.07
C PRO A 65 -10.58 -4.99 3.08
N LEU A 66 -10.09 -5.10 4.32
CA LEU A 66 -10.92 -5.65 5.40
C LEU A 66 -12.03 -4.63 5.72
N PRO A 67 -13.23 -5.09 6.11
CA PRO A 67 -14.28 -4.20 6.60
C PRO A 67 -13.75 -3.28 7.69
N ALA A 68 -14.12 -2.00 7.62
CA ALA A 68 -13.88 -1.06 8.68
C ALA A 68 -14.58 -1.56 9.95
N LEU A 69 -13.96 -1.27 11.09
CA LEU A 69 -14.45 -1.66 12.39
C LEU A 69 -14.75 -0.39 13.18
N GLN A 70 -15.88 -0.38 13.87
CA GLN A 70 -16.36 0.76 14.65
C GLN A 70 -16.40 0.43 16.15
N PRO A 71 -16.32 1.45 17.02
CA PRO A 71 -16.62 1.27 18.45
C PRO A 71 -17.97 0.59 18.65
N GLY A 72 -18.02 -0.43 19.49
CA GLY A 72 -19.21 -1.26 19.74
C GLY A 72 -19.29 -2.55 18.92
N ASP A 73 -18.48 -2.72 17.88
CA ASP A 73 -18.47 -3.97 17.10
C ASP A 73 -17.96 -5.16 17.93
N VAL A 74 -18.67 -6.27 17.85
CA VAL A 74 -18.23 -7.56 18.41
C VAL A 74 -17.20 -8.19 17.48
N VAL A 75 -16.02 -8.48 18.02
CA VAL A 75 -14.89 -9.05 17.30
C VAL A 75 -14.29 -10.24 18.06
N SER A 76 -13.72 -11.18 17.32
CA SER A 76 -12.83 -12.19 17.88
C SER A 76 -11.38 -11.71 17.72
N SER A 77 -10.63 -11.73 18.81
CA SER A 77 -9.20 -11.40 18.82
C SER A 77 -8.37 -12.67 18.74
N LYS A 78 -7.29 -12.60 17.96
CA LYS A 78 -6.27 -13.64 17.87
C LYS A 78 -5.09 -13.31 18.79
N LEU A 79 -4.61 -14.31 19.52
CA LEU A 79 -3.39 -14.23 20.32
C LEU A 79 -2.20 -14.71 19.49
N ASP A 80 -1.02 -14.10 19.66
CA ASP A 80 0.11 -14.32 18.75
C ASP A 80 0.64 -15.76 18.79
N TYR A 81 0.50 -16.44 19.94
CA TYR A 81 0.86 -17.85 20.12
C TYR A 81 -0.25 -18.83 19.74
N GLU A 82 -1.50 -18.35 19.56
CA GLU A 82 -2.65 -19.21 19.29
C GLU A 82 -3.09 -19.05 17.83
N LYS A 83 -3.38 -20.16 17.15
CA LYS A 83 -3.81 -20.09 15.73
C LYS A 83 -5.30 -19.76 15.59
N SER A 84 -6.08 -19.95 16.64
CA SER A 84 -7.53 -19.80 16.70
C SER A 84 -7.97 -18.34 16.95
N TRP A 85 -9.22 -18.05 16.60
CA TRP A 85 -9.91 -16.80 16.90
C TRP A 85 -10.74 -16.99 18.17
N SER A 86 -10.07 -17.17 19.30
CA SER A 86 -10.65 -17.69 20.55
C SER A 86 -11.23 -16.62 21.47
N LEU A 87 -10.74 -15.37 21.40
CA LEU A 87 -11.05 -14.36 22.41
C LEU A 87 -12.16 -13.39 21.95
N PRO A 88 -13.40 -13.52 22.45
CA PRO A 88 -14.44 -12.55 22.16
C PRO A 88 -14.14 -11.21 22.85
N ALA A 89 -14.30 -10.13 22.10
CA ALA A 89 -14.10 -8.77 22.57
C ALA A 89 -15.00 -7.78 21.82
N VAL A 90 -15.14 -6.59 22.39
CA VAL A 90 -15.85 -5.46 21.77
C VAL A 90 -14.85 -4.33 21.52
N ILE A 91 -15.00 -3.63 20.40
CA ILE A 91 -14.14 -2.48 20.10
C ILE A 91 -14.53 -1.32 21.00
N SER A 92 -13.57 -0.82 21.77
CA SER A 92 -13.72 0.35 22.63
C SER A 92 -13.51 1.63 21.83
N SER A 93 -12.37 1.74 21.14
CA SER A 93 -12.03 2.91 20.34
C SER A 93 -10.95 2.61 19.29
N GLU A 94 -10.74 3.55 18.37
CA GLU A 94 -9.49 3.61 17.61
C GLU A 94 -8.31 3.96 18.52
N SER A 95 -7.11 3.49 18.17
CA SER A 95 -5.87 3.80 18.88
C SER A 95 -5.15 4.97 18.20
N THR A 96 -4.19 5.58 18.90
CA THR A 96 -3.35 6.69 18.39
C THR A 96 -2.60 6.34 17.11
N THR A 97 -2.28 5.06 16.90
CA THR A 97 -1.58 4.62 15.69
C THR A 97 -2.54 4.05 14.65
N PRO A 98 -2.30 4.29 13.35
CA PRO A 98 -3.14 3.75 12.30
C PRO A 98 -3.20 2.21 12.36
N ARG A 99 -4.38 1.65 12.06
CA ARG A 99 -4.66 0.20 12.05
C ARG A 99 -4.64 -0.48 13.43
N SER A 100 -4.50 0.26 14.53
CA SER A 100 -4.64 -0.27 15.89
C SER A 100 -5.96 0.13 16.50
N PHE A 101 -6.58 -0.81 17.22
CA PHE A 101 -7.82 -0.63 17.96
C PHE A 101 -7.60 -0.99 19.42
N VAL A 102 -8.37 -0.36 20.29
CA VAL A 102 -8.49 -0.74 21.68
C VAL A 102 -9.73 -1.62 21.80
N ILE A 103 -9.55 -2.83 22.33
CA ILE A 103 -10.62 -3.82 22.51
C ILE A 103 -10.84 -4.07 24.00
N ARG A 104 -12.10 -4.26 24.39
CA ARG A 104 -12.50 -4.68 25.72
C ARG A 104 -12.94 -6.14 25.67
N THR A 105 -12.23 -6.97 26.41
CA THR A 105 -12.58 -8.39 26.57
C THR A 105 -13.76 -8.57 27.52
N GLN A 106 -14.43 -9.71 27.46
CA GLN A 106 -15.50 -10.09 28.39
C GLN A 106 -15.06 -10.07 29.87
N HIS A 107 -13.77 -10.31 30.13
CA HIS A 107 -13.19 -10.30 31.48
C HIS A 107 -12.81 -8.88 31.95
N GLY A 108 -13.19 -7.84 31.20
CA GLY A 108 -12.95 -6.44 31.56
C GLY A 108 -11.55 -5.92 31.22
N ALA A 109 -10.65 -6.78 30.70
CA ALA A 109 -9.32 -6.33 30.28
C ALA A 109 -9.42 -5.52 28.98
N GLU A 110 -8.74 -4.37 28.97
CA GLU A 110 -8.62 -3.50 27.81
C GLU A 110 -7.25 -3.71 27.15
N LEU A 111 -7.25 -3.96 25.85
CA LEU A 111 -6.06 -4.38 25.11
C LEU A 111 -5.95 -3.65 23.78
N ARG A 112 -4.72 -3.26 23.42
CA ARG A 112 -4.42 -2.74 22.09
C ARG A 112 -4.12 -3.88 21.12
N ARG A 113 -4.86 -3.96 20.01
CA ARG A 113 -4.67 -4.95 18.94
C ARG A 113 -4.64 -4.31 17.56
N ASN A 114 -3.89 -4.91 16.65
CA ASN A 114 -3.89 -4.48 15.24
C ASN A 114 -5.11 -5.06 14.52
N ARG A 115 -5.61 -4.38 13.49
CA ARG A 115 -6.71 -4.85 12.62
C ARG A 115 -6.52 -6.28 12.11
N ARG A 116 -5.28 -6.71 11.86
CA ARG A 116 -4.94 -8.08 11.41
C ARG A 116 -5.17 -9.17 12.48
N HIS A 117 -5.28 -8.78 13.75
CA HIS A 117 -5.54 -9.67 14.88
C HIS A 117 -7.00 -9.61 15.33
N LEU A 118 -7.87 -8.96 14.57
CA LEU A 118 -9.31 -8.84 14.85
C LEU A 118 -10.11 -9.41 13.69
N GLN A 119 -11.07 -10.28 13.98
CA GLN A 119 -12.04 -10.77 13.00
C GLN A 119 -13.44 -10.29 13.43
N PRO A 120 -14.21 -9.65 12.54
CA PRO A 120 -15.60 -9.32 12.82
C PRO A 120 -16.38 -10.61 13.12
N GLY A 121 -17.20 -10.59 14.17
CA GLY A 121 -18.14 -11.66 14.45
C GLY A 121 -19.26 -11.71 13.41
N PRO A 122 -20.14 -12.72 13.46
CA PRO A 122 -21.27 -12.86 12.52
C PRO A 122 -22.28 -11.70 12.58
N VAL A 123 -22.16 -10.77 13.54
CA VAL A 123 -23.10 -9.67 13.80
C VAL A 123 -22.51 -8.28 13.51
N SER A 124 -21.28 -8.17 13.00
CA SER A 124 -20.68 -6.86 12.66
C SER A 124 -21.18 -6.40 11.28
N GLN A 125 -21.83 -5.24 11.26
CA GLN A 125 -22.83 -4.89 10.26
C GLN A 125 -22.31 -4.46 8.88
N GLN A 126 -23.25 -4.54 7.93
CA GLN A 126 -23.28 -3.87 6.65
C GLN A 126 -23.20 -2.35 6.85
N HIS A 127 -22.06 -1.75 6.53
CA HIS A 127 -21.96 -0.29 6.35
C HIS A 127 -21.46 -0.05 4.94
N THR A 128 -22.43 0.09 4.04
CA THR A 128 -22.25 0.47 2.63
C THR A 128 -21.45 1.76 2.56
N GLY A 129 -20.37 1.73 1.77
CA GLY A 129 -19.47 2.86 1.58
C GLY A 129 -20.20 4.09 1.08
N MET A 130 -20.17 5.17 1.86
CA MET A 130 -20.33 6.50 1.32
C MET A 130 -19.02 6.88 0.62
N SER A 131 -18.97 6.58 -0.67
CA SER A 131 -18.03 7.23 -1.59
C SER A 131 -18.45 8.70 -1.71
N GLN A 132 -17.78 9.59 -1.00
CA GLN A 132 -17.84 11.01 -1.33
C GLN A 132 -16.95 11.26 -2.55
N GLY A 133 -17.56 11.16 -3.73
CA GLY A 133 -17.02 11.77 -4.94
C GLY A 133 -17.06 13.28 -4.77
N GLN A 134 -15.91 13.90 -4.57
CA GLN A 134 -15.76 15.33 -4.75
C GLN A 134 -15.57 15.61 -6.25
N THR A 135 -16.66 15.82 -6.96
CA THR A 135 -16.65 16.54 -8.24
C THR A 135 -16.46 18.02 -7.91
N HIS A 136 -15.21 18.51 -8.00
CA HIS A 136 -14.95 19.94 -8.12
C HIS A 136 -15.25 20.34 -9.57
N THR A 137 -16.49 20.71 -9.85
CA THR A 137 -16.83 21.51 -11.02
C THR A 137 -16.30 22.92 -10.80
N LEU A 138 -15.15 23.24 -11.39
CA LEU A 138 -14.74 24.63 -11.59
C LEU A 138 -15.51 25.15 -12.80
N THR A 139 -16.57 25.90 -12.48
CA THR A 139 -17.34 26.75 -13.39
C THR A 139 -16.41 27.83 -13.97
N GLU A 140 -16.19 27.82 -15.28
CA GLU A 140 -15.80 29.03 -16.02
C GLU A 140 -16.98 30.00 -16.06
N PRO A 141 -16.79 31.29 -15.72
CA PRO A 141 -17.77 32.33 -16.05
C PRO A 141 -17.53 32.88 -17.47
N PRO A 142 -18.60 33.25 -18.21
CA PRO A 142 -18.48 33.82 -19.54
C PRO A 142 -18.12 35.32 -19.51
N CYS A 143 -17.05 35.68 -20.22
CA CYS A 143 -16.94 36.72 -21.27
C CYS A 143 -15.47 36.85 -21.69
#